data_AF-A0A9R0ILP9-F1
#
_entry.id   AF-A0A9R0ILP9-F1
#
_cell.length_a   1.000
_cell.length_b   1.000
_cell.length_c   1.000
_cell.angle_alpha   90.00
_cell.angle_beta   90.00
_cell.angle_gamma   90.00
#
_symmetry.space_group_name_H-M   'P 1'
#
loop_
_entity.id
_entity.type
_entity.pdbx_description
1 polymer ?
#
loop_
_entity_poly.entity_id
_entity_poly.type
_entity_poly.pdbx_seq_one_letter_code
_entity_poly.pdbx_strand_id
1 'polypeptide(L)'
;MTTIEQTSPLYLHPSDGSHSVSVEKLQGSSNYRAWSRSMEIALASKRKLGFVTGLVKRDSNDAVKQDHWDTCNSMIISWIMGSVSDFVKKSIIQSGRPITDYYTEMRGLLEELESLNSMPPITSITTKISAFVDALNQQLEEQTVSEESQREIQKHVKEESEVSAMYSKGNDMSYTVSAVLTLKF
;
A
#
# COMPACT_ATOMS: atom_id res chain seq x y z
N MET A 1 -30.54 10.97 34.32
CA MET A 1 -29.30 11.40 33.63
C MET A 1 -29.05 10.43 32.51
N THR A 2 -28.77 10.90 31.30
CA THR A 2 -28.33 10.03 30.21
C THR A 2 -26.97 9.44 30.58
N THR A 3 -26.83 8.12 30.52
CA THR A 3 -25.57 7.41 30.74
C THR A 3 -25.09 6.82 29.42
N ILE A 4 -23.80 6.91 29.12
CA ILE A 4 -23.20 6.32 27.91
C ILE A 4 -22.66 4.94 28.25
N GLU A 5 -23.25 3.92 27.64
CA GLU A 5 -22.81 2.52 27.77
C GLU A 5 -21.40 2.32 27.21
N GLN A 6 -20.61 1.42 27.79
CA GLN A 6 -19.23 1.13 27.33
C GLN A 6 -19.18 0.56 25.91
N THR A 7 -20.27 -0.08 25.46
CA THR A 7 -20.43 -0.55 24.09
C THR A 7 -20.91 0.55 23.15
N SER A 8 -21.15 1.77 23.61
CA SER A 8 -21.59 2.85 22.75
C SER A 8 -20.44 3.33 21.86
N PRO A 9 -20.69 3.68 20.58
CA PRO A 9 -19.70 4.42 19.79
C PRO A 9 -19.36 5.79 20.39
N LEU A 10 -20.23 6.35 21.24
CA LEU A 10 -20.00 7.62 21.96
C LEU A 10 -19.11 7.45 23.21
N TYR A 11 -18.78 6.22 23.60
CA TYR A 11 -17.92 5.97 24.75
C TYR A 11 -16.45 6.14 24.35
N LEU A 12 -15.72 7.02 25.03
CA LEU A 12 -14.27 7.13 24.87
C LEU A 12 -13.58 6.26 25.93
N HIS A 13 -12.89 5.20 25.48
CA HIS A 13 -12.22 4.31 26.43
C HIS A 13 -10.99 5.02 27.04
N PRO A 14 -10.63 4.80 28.31
CA PRO A 14 -9.45 5.44 28.92
C PRO A 14 -8.13 5.18 28.18
N SER A 15 -8.05 4.11 27.38
CA SER A 15 -6.88 3.82 26.52
C SER A 15 -6.87 4.59 25.19
N ASP A 16 -7.94 5.29 24.85
CA ASP A 16 -8.08 6.05 23.60
C ASP A 16 -7.42 7.43 23.71
N GLY A 17 -6.12 7.42 24.00
CA GLY A 17 -5.29 8.63 23.97
C GLY A 17 -4.93 9.05 22.55
N SER A 18 -4.32 10.23 22.41
CA SER A 18 -3.91 10.82 21.12
C SER A 18 -2.93 9.97 20.28
N HIS A 19 -2.21 9.04 20.91
CA HIS A 19 -1.26 8.13 20.25
C HIS A 19 -1.78 6.70 20.13
N SER A 20 -3.06 6.46 20.46
CA SER A 20 -3.63 5.10 20.50
C SER A 20 -3.97 4.53 19.11
N VAL A 21 -3.90 5.36 18.06
CA VAL A 21 -3.94 4.94 16.65
C VAL A 21 -2.55 5.16 16.07
N SER A 22 -1.94 4.07 15.62
CA SER A 22 -0.64 4.08 14.93
C SER A 22 -0.83 3.50 13.54
N VAL A 23 -0.67 4.35 12.53
CA VAL A 23 -0.63 3.96 11.12
C VAL A 23 0.57 4.64 10.47
N GLU A 24 1.04 4.10 9.35
CA GLU A 24 2.05 4.77 8.53
C GLU A 24 1.60 6.19 8.21
N LYS A 25 2.51 7.18 8.17
CA LYS A 25 2.11 8.56 7.88
C LYS A 25 1.71 8.74 6.41
N LEU A 26 0.61 9.43 6.15
CA LEU A 26 0.22 9.84 4.79
C LEU A 26 1.29 10.77 4.21
N GLN A 27 1.90 10.36 3.10
CA GLN A 27 2.91 11.15 2.38
C GLN A 27 2.33 11.86 1.16
N GLY A 28 1.21 11.36 0.62
CA GLY A 28 0.54 11.91 -0.56
C GLY A 28 -0.28 10.83 -1.27
N SER A 29 -0.52 11.03 -2.57
CA SER A 29 -1.31 10.10 -3.39
C SER A 29 -0.70 8.70 -3.49
N SER A 30 0.63 8.58 -3.40
CA SER A 30 1.36 7.32 -3.56
C SER A 30 1.04 6.27 -2.49
N ASN A 31 0.80 6.68 -1.24
CA ASN A 31 0.47 5.77 -0.14
C ASN A 31 -0.94 5.96 0.42
N TYR A 32 -1.78 6.80 -0.20
CA TYR A 32 -3.13 7.11 0.26
C TYR A 32 -4.00 5.85 0.46
N ARG A 33 -4.02 4.92 -0.50
CA ARG A 33 -4.87 3.72 -0.43
C ARG A 33 -4.52 2.84 0.78
N ALA A 34 -3.24 2.62 1.01
CA ALA A 34 -2.76 1.83 2.16
C ALA A 34 -3.01 2.56 3.49
N TRP A 35 -2.78 3.87 3.52
CA TRP A 35 -3.07 4.73 4.67
C TRP A 35 -4.55 4.72 5.04
N SER A 36 -5.43 4.94 4.06
CA SER A 36 -6.89 4.99 4.22
C SER A 36 -7.39 3.67 4.79
N ARG A 37 -6.99 2.53 4.19
CA ARG A 37 -7.38 1.21 4.69
C ARG A 37 -6.90 0.96 6.12
N SER A 38 -5.67 1.36 6.44
CA SER A 38 -5.11 1.21 7.79
C SER A 38 -5.85 2.07 8.81
N MET A 39 -6.20 3.31 8.44
CA MET A 39 -6.96 4.22 9.29
C MET A 39 -8.38 3.69 9.53
N GLU A 40 -9.06 3.18 8.51
CA GLU A 40 -10.39 2.55 8.67
C GLU A 40 -10.37 1.40 9.66
N ILE A 41 -9.38 0.49 9.54
CA ILE A 41 -9.23 -0.66 10.45
C ILE A 41 -8.99 -0.17 11.87
N ALA A 42 -8.10 0.81 12.06
CA ALA A 42 -7.80 1.37 13.37
C ALA A 42 -9.05 1.99 14.02
N LEU A 43 -9.80 2.81 13.28
CA LEU A 43 -11.04 3.41 13.75
C LEU A 43 -12.13 2.37 14.01
N ALA A 44 -12.23 1.32 13.18
CA ALA A 44 -13.19 0.23 13.37
C ALA A 44 -12.90 -0.54 14.67
N SER A 45 -11.62 -0.83 14.96
CA SER A 45 -11.21 -1.52 16.20
C SER A 45 -11.60 -0.75 17.47
N LYS A 46 -11.74 0.57 17.35
CA LYS A 46 -12.14 1.49 18.44
C LYS A 46 -13.63 1.87 18.40
N ARG A 47 -14.40 1.27 17.47
CA ARG A 47 -15.83 1.58 17.22
C ARG A 47 -16.08 3.04 16.83
N LYS A 48 -15.09 3.68 16.21
CA LYS A 48 -15.13 5.08 15.78
C LYS A 48 -15.33 5.27 14.27
N LEU A 49 -15.28 4.19 13.48
CA LEU A 49 -15.51 4.25 12.03
C LEU A 49 -16.86 4.90 11.65
N GLY A 50 -17.88 4.75 12.50
CA GLY A 50 -19.19 5.36 12.31
C GLY A 50 -19.18 6.90 12.26
N PHE A 51 -18.20 7.56 12.88
CA PHE A 51 -18.08 9.02 12.86
C PHE A 51 -17.59 9.52 11.50
N VAL A 52 -16.61 8.85 10.90
CA VAL A 52 -16.06 9.25 9.59
C VAL A 52 -17.00 8.90 8.44
N THR A 53 -17.75 7.81 8.56
CA THR A 53 -18.78 7.39 7.58
C THR A 53 -20.12 8.12 7.74
N GLY A 54 -20.28 8.93 8.80
CA GLY A 54 -21.52 9.65 9.08
C GLY A 54 -22.67 8.77 9.62
N LEU A 55 -22.42 7.50 9.91
CA LEU A 55 -23.37 6.59 10.55
C LEU A 55 -23.68 7.00 12.00
N VAL A 56 -22.70 7.58 12.71
CA VAL A 56 -22.85 8.10 14.07
C VAL A 56 -23.05 9.61 13.99
N LYS A 57 -24.30 10.04 14.13
CA LYS A 57 -24.69 11.44 14.06
C LYS A 57 -24.72 12.07 15.44
N ARG A 58 -24.39 13.36 15.49
CA ARG A 58 -24.57 14.18 16.69
C ARG A 58 -26.06 14.26 17.04
N ASP A 59 -26.39 13.99 18.30
CA ASP A 59 -27.79 14.05 18.77
C ASP A 59 -28.29 15.51 18.73
N SER A 60 -29.59 15.73 18.45
CA SER A 60 -30.16 17.07 18.37
C SER A 60 -30.67 17.60 19.70
N ASN A 61 -31.00 16.72 20.65
CA ASN A 61 -31.78 17.08 21.84
C ASN A 61 -31.12 16.61 23.16
N ASP A 62 -30.18 15.68 23.11
CA ASP A 62 -29.49 15.16 24.30
C ASP A 62 -28.09 15.78 24.45
N ALA A 63 -27.98 16.76 25.36
CA ALA A 63 -26.74 17.49 25.63
C ALA A 63 -25.59 16.57 26.08
N VAL A 64 -25.88 15.47 26.78
CA VAL A 64 -24.84 14.52 27.23
C VAL A 64 -24.27 13.76 26.05
N LYS A 65 -25.14 13.27 25.15
CA LYS A 65 -24.68 12.60 23.92
C LYS A 65 -23.95 13.54 22.99
N GLN A 66 -24.38 14.80 22.92
CA GLN A 66 -23.71 15.85 22.16
C GLN A 66 -22.27 16.04 22.63
N ASP A 67 -22.06 16.24 23.94
CA ASP A 67 -20.73 16.40 24.54
C ASP A 67 -19.81 15.19 24.29
N HIS A 68 -20.34 13.97 24.43
CA HIS A 68 -19.57 12.76 24.14
C HIS A 68 -19.25 12.60 22.66
N TRP A 69 -20.19 12.98 21.77
CA TRP A 69 -19.97 12.99 20.33
C TRP A 69 -18.87 13.99 19.96
N ASP A 70 -18.94 15.22 20.49
CA ASP A 70 -17.97 16.29 20.24
C ASP A 70 -16.56 15.89 20.73
N THR A 71 -16.49 15.22 21.88
CA THR A 71 -15.26 14.67 22.45
C THR A 71 -14.66 13.56 21.58
N CYS A 72 -15.47 12.58 21.18
CA CYS A 72 -15.03 11.50 20.27
C CYS A 72 -14.56 12.06 18.93
N ASN A 73 -15.30 13.02 18.36
CA ASN A 73 -14.96 13.67 17.11
C ASN A 73 -13.61 14.38 17.19
N SER A 74 -13.36 15.12 18.27
CA SER A 74 -12.07 15.78 18.52
C SER A 74 -10.91 14.79 18.64
N MET A 75 -11.13 13.64 19.27
CA MET A 75 -10.11 12.58 19.38
C MET A 75 -9.77 11.96 18.02
N ILE A 76 -10.78 11.69 17.19
CA ILE A 76 -10.59 11.16 15.83
C ILE A 76 -9.79 12.15 14.98
N ILE A 77 -10.10 13.45 15.06
CA ILE A 77 -9.33 14.50 14.40
C ILE A 77 -7.87 14.46 14.86
N SER A 78 -7.62 14.30 16.16
CA SER A 78 -6.25 14.19 16.69
C SER A 78 -5.49 12.99 16.09
N TRP A 79 -6.12 11.83 15.98
CA TRP A 79 -5.50 10.64 15.36
C TRP A 79 -5.20 10.84 13.88
N ILE A 80 -6.15 11.41 13.13
CA ILE A 80 -5.97 11.70 11.71
C ILE A 80 -4.80 12.69 11.55
N MET A 81 -4.79 13.80 12.30
CA MET A 81 -3.72 14.79 12.24
C MET A 81 -2.35 14.21 12.66
N GLY A 82 -2.32 13.30 13.63
CA GLY A 82 -1.11 12.58 14.03
C GLY A 82 -0.56 11.64 12.95
N SER A 83 -1.46 11.12 12.11
CA SER A 83 -1.14 10.16 11.04
C SER A 83 -0.81 10.79 9.68
N VAL A 84 -0.74 12.12 9.58
CA VAL A 84 -0.38 12.83 8.35
C VAL A 84 1.05 13.36 8.44
N SER A 85 1.82 13.29 7.34
CA SER A 85 3.19 13.82 7.32
C SER A 85 3.21 15.35 7.38
N ASP A 86 4.30 15.92 7.89
CA ASP A 86 4.40 17.38 8.01
C ASP A 86 4.49 18.07 6.64
N PHE A 87 4.95 17.35 5.61
CA PHE A 87 4.90 17.82 4.22
C PHE A 87 3.45 18.01 3.77
N VAL A 88 2.60 17.00 3.98
CA VAL A 88 1.17 17.08 3.66
C VAL A 88 0.50 18.15 4.52
N LYS A 89 0.77 18.23 5.83
CA LYS A 89 0.24 19.31 6.70
C LYS A 89 0.62 20.71 6.22
N LYS A 90 1.87 20.92 5.80
CA LYS A 90 2.33 22.22 5.30
C LYS A 90 1.66 22.58 3.98
N SER A 91 1.53 21.62 3.06
CA SER A 91 0.78 21.81 1.82
C SER A 91 -0.68 22.20 2.09
N ILE A 92 -1.28 21.65 3.16
CA ILE A 92 -2.64 21.98 3.59
C ILE A 92 -2.71 23.42 4.11
N ILE A 93 -1.82 23.80 5.04
CA ILE A 93 -1.80 25.14 5.66
C ILE A 93 -1.48 26.24 4.63
N GLN A 94 -0.60 25.96 3.67
CA GLN A 94 -0.16 26.94 2.68
C GLN A 94 -1.20 27.25 1.60
N SER A 95 -2.26 26.43 1.48
CA SER A 95 -3.42 26.71 0.62
C SER A 95 -4.33 27.83 1.16
N GLY A 96 -4.09 28.33 2.38
CA GLY A 96 -4.83 29.44 2.99
C GLY A 96 -6.26 29.10 3.42
N ARG A 97 -6.64 27.82 3.38
CA ARG A 97 -7.99 27.37 3.72
C ARG A 97 -8.10 26.92 5.19
N PRO A 98 -9.23 27.18 5.86
CA PRO A 98 -9.53 26.63 7.18
C PRO A 98 -9.47 25.10 7.21
N ILE A 99 -8.98 24.52 8.32
CA ILE A 99 -8.93 23.06 8.53
C ILE A 99 -10.31 22.37 8.42
N THR A 100 -11.40 23.11 8.67
CA THR A 100 -12.79 22.63 8.49
C THR A 100 -13.14 22.37 7.03
N ASP A 101 -12.57 23.15 6.12
CA ASP A 101 -12.82 23.02 4.67
C ASP A 101 -12.09 21.78 4.13
N TYR A 102 -10.96 21.40 4.74
CA TYR A 102 -10.26 20.14 4.46
C TYR A 102 -11.06 18.90 4.90
N TYR A 103 -11.87 18.96 5.95
CA TYR A 103 -12.75 17.82 6.28
C TYR A 103 -13.82 17.64 5.20
N THR A 104 -14.31 18.75 4.64
CA THR A 104 -15.27 18.76 3.53
C THR A 104 -14.61 18.32 2.22
N GLU A 105 -13.35 18.66 1.99
CA GLU A 105 -12.59 18.29 0.79
C GLU A 105 -12.02 16.87 0.85
N MET A 106 -11.54 16.40 2.01
CA MET A 106 -11.25 14.99 2.26
C MET A 106 -12.52 14.15 2.13
N ARG A 107 -13.65 14.64 2.65
CA ARG A 107 -14.96 14.00 2.46
C ARG A 107 -15.39 14.05 0.99
N GLY A 108 -15.13 15.14 0.28
CA GLY A 108 -15.40 15.28 -1.15
C GLY A 108 -14.56 14.32 -1.98
N LEU A 109 -13.26 14.19 -1.68
CA LEU A 109 -12.36 13.21 -2.29
C LEU A 109 -12.73 11.77 -1.88
N LEU A 110 -13.20 11.56 -0.65
CA LEU A 110 -13.76 10.28 -0.18
C LEU A 110 -15.06 9.94 -0.92
N GLU A 111 -15.97 10.90 -1.12
CA GLU A 111 -17.22 10.75 -1.88
C GLU A 111 -16.95 10.58 -3.38
N GLU A 112 -15.94 11.26 -3.93
CA GLU A 112 -15.52 11.12 -5.32
C GLU A 112 -14.87 9.75 -5.56
N LEU A 113 -14.02 9.28 -4.63
CA LEU A 113 -13.48 7.92 -4.63
C LEU A 113 -14.54 6.86 -4.33
N GLU A 114 -15.52 7.10 -3.47
CA GLU A 114 -16.67 6.21 -3.22
C GLU A 114 -17.60 6.17 -4.44
N SER A 115 -17.79 7.29 -5.14
CA SER A 115 -18.55 7.35 -6.40
C SER A 115 -17.83 6.59 -7.52
N LEU A 116 -16.50 6.67 -7.57
CA LEU A 116 -15.66 5.89 -8.48
C LEU A 116 -15.57 4.40 -8.06
N ASN A 117 -15.78 4.10 -6.77
CA ASN A 117 -15.86 2.75 -6.19
C ASN A 117 -17.31 2.22 -6.11
N SER A 118 -18.28 2.84 -6.80
CA SER A 118 -19.58 2.23 -7.12
C SER A 118 -19.37 1.07 -8.12
N MET A 119 -18.63 0.05 -7.70
CA MET A 119 -18.69 -1.25 -8.32
C MET A 119 -19.65 -2.09 -7.47
N PRO A 120 -20.73 -2.63 -8.04
CA PRO A 120 -21.57 -3.57 -7.29
C PRO A 120 -20.68 -4.70 -6.77
N PRO A 121 -20.96 -5.26 -5.58
CA PRO A 121 -20.26 -6.46 -5.12
C PRO A 121 -20.35 -7.50 -6.24
N ILE A 122 -19.20 -8.02 -6.70
CA ILE A 122 -19.15 -9.08 -7.71
C ILE A 122 -19.81 -10.30 -7.08
N THR A 123 -21.11 -10.42 -7.30
CA THR A 123 -21.94 -11.54 -6.85
C THR A 123 -21.98 -12.67 -7.88
N SER A 124 -21.27 -12.51 -9.01
CA SER A 124 -20.99 -13.58 -9.96
C SER A 124 -19.67 -13.31 -10.67
N ILE A 125 -18.67 -14.17 -10.46
CA ILE A 125 -17.49 -14.26 -11.34
C ILE A 125 -18.04 -14.59 -12.73
N THR A 126 -18.06 -13.62 -13.63
CA THR A 126 -18.46 -13.83 -15.02
C THR A 126 -17.24 -14.32 -15.80
N THR A 127 -17.45 -15.13 -16.84
CA THR A 127 -16.39 -15.78 -17.65
C THR A 127 -15.35 -14.81 -18.21
N LYS A 128 -15.71 -13.52 -18.39
CA LYS A 128 -14.77 -12.47 -18.82
C LYS A 128 -13.77 -12.08 -17.73
N ILE A 129 -14.19 -12.08 -16.47
CA ILE A 129 -13.33 -11.76 -15.31
C ILE A 129 -12.39 -12.93 -15.04
N SER A 130 -12.88 -14.18 -15.12
CA SER A 130 -11.99 -15.35 -15.00
C SER A 130 -10.99 -15.38 -16.16
N ALA A 131 -11.43 -15.18 -17.40
CA ALA A 131 -10.53 -15.15 -18.55
C ALA A 131 -9.48 -14.03 -18.47
N PHE A 132 -9.82 -12.88 -17.88
CA PHE A 132 -8.85 -11.81 -17.65
C PHE A 132 -7.82 -12.18 -16.57
N VAL A 133 -8.27 -12.79 -15.47
CA VAL A 133 -7.37 -13.29 -14.41
C VAL A 133 -6.45 -14.40 -14.95
N ASP A 134 -6.99 -15.32 -15.74
CA ASP A 134 -6.23 -16.40 -16.38
C ASP A 134 -5.19 -15.83 -17.36
N ALA A 135 -5.56 -14.80 -18.14
CA ALA A 135 -4.64 -14.11 -19.04
C ALA A 135 -3.51 -13.39 -18.28
N LEU A 136 -3.80 -12.78 -17.12
CA LEU A 136 -2.78 -12.16 -16.28
C LEU A 136 -1.82 -13.19 -15.68
N ASN A 137 -2.35 -14.33 -15.22
CA ASN A 137 -1.52 -15.42 -14.69
C ASN A 137 -0.65 -16.03 -15.80
N GLN A 138 -1.20 -16.20 -17.01
CA GLN A 138 -0.44 -16.68 -18.16
C GLN A 138 0.69 -15.71 -18.54
N GLN A 139 0.44 -14.40 -18.55
CA GLN A 139 1.50 -13.42 -18.81
C GLN A 139 2.60 -13.44 -17.75
N LEU A 140 2.24 -13.68 -16.48
CA LEU A 140 3.22 -13.82 -15.42
C LEU A 140 4.08 -15.08 -15.61
N GLU A 141 3.47 -16.21 -15.98
CA GLU A 141 4.20 -17.45 -16.28
C GLU A 141 5.14 -17.28 -17.48
N GLU A 142 4.67 -16.67 -18.57
CA GLU A 142 5.50 -16.39 -19.75
C GLU A 142 6.69 -15.49 -19.43
N GLN A 143 6.50 -14.49 -18.57
CA GLN A 143 7.61 -13.65 -18.08
C GLN A 143 8.60 -14.45 -17.25
N THR A 144 8.13 -15.30 -16.33
CA THR A 144 9.03 -16.14 -15.52
C THR A 144 9.85 -17.12 -16.36
N VAL A 145 9.23 -17.77 -17.35
CA VAL A 145 9.91 -18.71 -18.26
C VAL A 145 10.91 -17.97 -19.16
N SER A 146 10.58 -16.76 -19.61
CA SER A 146 11.49 -15.91 -20.37
C SER A 146 12.71 -15.50 -19.54
N GLU A 147 12.52 -15.14 -18.27
CA GLU A 147 13.62 -14.82 -17.36
C GLU A 147 14.51 -16.03 -17.06
N GLU A 148 13.93 -17.21 -16.88
CA GLU A 148 14.67 -18.46 -16.68
C GLU A 148 15.49 -18.84 -17.93
N SER A 149 14.89 -18.73 -19.12
CA SER A 149 15.58 -19.00 -20.39
C SER A 149 16.78 -18.06 -20.60
N GLN A 150 16.65 -16.78 -20.24
CA GLN A 150 17.76 -15.83 -20.31
C GLN A 150 18.89 -16.19 -19.33
N ARG A 151 18.57 -16.69 -18.14
CA ARG A 151 19.57 -17.17 -17.17
C ARG A 151 20.31 -18.40 -17.68
N GLU A 152 19.60 -19.34 -18.29
CA GLU A 152 20.19 -20.58 -18.85
C GLU A 152 21.16 -20.27 -20.01
N ILE A 153 20.78 -19.33 -20.89
CA ILE A 153 21.63 -18.87 -22.01
C ILE A 153 22.88 -18.19 -21.48
N GLN A 154 22.76 -17.30 -20.48
CA GLN A 154 23.94 -16.66 -19.88
C GLN A 154 24.89 -17.67 -19.25
N LYS A 155 24.36 -18.74 -18.65
CA LYS A 155 25.16 -19.84 -18.11
C LYS A 155 25.92 -20.59 -19.20
N HIS A 156 25.25 -20.95 -20.30
CA HIS A 156 25.90 -21.65 -21.43
C HIS A 156 26.98 -20.79 -22.11
N VAL A 157 26.69 -19.49 -22.34
CA VAL A 157 27.68 -18.56 -22.92
C VAL A 157 28.92 -18.46 -22.02
N LYS A 158 28.72 -18.46 -20.70
CA LYS A 158 29.83 -18.46 -19.75
C LYS A 158 30.64 -19.75 -19.82
N GLU A 159 29.99 -20.91 -19.83
CA GLU A 159 30.65 -22.22 -19.95
C GLU A 159 31.44 -22.33 -21.28
N GLU A 160 30.87 -21.90 -22.40
CA GLU A 160 31.58 -21.87 -23.69
C GLU A 160 32.80 -20.93 -23.68
N SER A 161 32.68 -19.77 -23.02
CA SER A 161 33.81 -18.84 -22.87
C SER A 161 34.95 -19.43 -22.03
N GLU A 162 34.61 -20.19 -20.98
CA GLU A 162 35.58 -20.87 -20.12
C GLU A 162 36.25 -22.03 -20.86
N VAL A 163 35.48 -22.82 -21.62
CA VAL A 163 35.99 -23.92 -22.45
C VAL A 163 36.91 -23.37 -23.57
N SER A 164 36.51 -22.31 -24.27
CA SER A 164 37.34 -21.65 -25.28
C SER A 164 38.65 -21.11 -24.69
N ALA A 165 38.61 -20.55 -23.47
CA ALA A 165 39.80 -20.11 -22.76
C ALA A 165 40.74 -21.29 -22.40
N MET A 166 40.20 -22.46 -22.07
CA MET A 166 40.99 -23.68 -21.84
C MET A 166 41.66 -24.17 -23.13
N TYR A 167 40.94 -24.23 -24.26
CA TYR A 167 41.53 -24.63 -25.55
C TYR A 167 42.59 -23.64 -26.05
N SER A 168 42.39 -22.33 -25.85
CA SER A 168 43.40 -21.32 -26.18
C SER A 168 44.69 -21.50 -25.38
N LYS A 169 44.60 -21.91 -24.11
CA LYS A 169 45.76 -22.26 -23.27
C LYS A 169 46.41 -23.60 -23.67
N GLY A 170 45.60 -24.57 -24.11
CA GLY A 170 46.07 -25.89 -24.58
C GLY A 170 46.80 -25.83 -25.94
N ASN A 171 46.35 -24.97 -26.86
CA ASN A 171 47.04 -24.75 -28.13
C ASN A 171 48.43 -24.14 -27.95
N ASP A 172 48.62 -23.23 -26.98
CA ASP A 172 49.94 -22.70 -26.61
C ASP A 172 50.93 -23.83 -26.22
N MET A 173 50.42 -24.88 -25.59
CA MET A 173 51.22 -26.04 -25.18
C MET A 173 51.51 -27.01 -26.34
N SER A 174 50.63 -27.07 -27.35
CA SER A 174 50.85 -27.84 -28.59
C SER A 174 51.83 -27.16 -29.54
N TYR A 175 51.73 -25.83 -29.72
CA TYR A 175 52.67 -25.06 -30.54
C TYR A 175 54.08 -25.06 -29.95
N THR A 176 54.23 -25.06 -28.63
CA THR A 176 55.54 -25.18 -27.98
C THR A 176 56.15 -26.57 -28.14
N VAL A 177 55.37 -27.66 -28.04
CA VAL A 177 55.88 -29.02 -28.27
C VAL A 177 56.22 -29.26 -29.76
N SER A 178 55.41 -28.76 -30.70
CA SER A 178 55.69 -28.87 -32.14
C SER A 178 56.88 -27.99 -32.58
N ALA A 179 57.05 -26.80 -32.01
CA ALA A 179 58.22 -25.95 -32.25
C ALA A 179 59.51 -26.58 -31.70
N VAL A 180 59.44 -27.24 -30.53
CA VAL A 180 60.59 -27.94 -29.93
C VAL A 180 60.98 -29.20 -30.71
N LEU A 181 60.03 -29.92 -31.33
CA LEU A 181 60.30 -31.08 -32.18
C LEU A 181 60.84 -30.73 -33.57
N THR A 182 60.49 -29.55 -34.11
CA THR A 182 60.95 -29.10 -35.44
C THR A 182 62.38 -28.52 -35.41
N LEU A 183 62.90 -28.15 -34.23
CA LEU A 183 64.27 -27.63 -34.04
C LEU A 183 65.33 -28.71 -33.74
N LYS A 184 64.97 -29.99 -33.79
CA LYS A 184 65.87 -31.13 -33.48
C LYS A 184 66.26 -32.03 -34.67
N PHE A 185 65.94 -31.62 -35.90
CA PHE A 185 66.46 -32.22 -37.14
C PHE A 185 67.01 -31.12 -38.04
#